data_AF-A0AAD6EDY5-F1
#
_entry.id   AF-A0AAD6EDY5-F1
#
_cell.length_a   1.000
_cell.length_b   1.000
_cell.length_c   1.000
_cell.angle_alpha   90.00
_cell.angle_beta   90.00
_cell.angle_gamma   90.00
#
_symmetry.space_group_name_H-M   'P 1'
#
loop_
_entity.id
_entity.type
_entity.pdbx_description
1 polymer ?
#
loop_
_entity_poly.entity_id
_entity_poly.type
_entity_poly.pdbx_seq_one_letter_code
_entity_poly.pdbx_strand_id
1 'polypeptide(L)'
;MIPDMEQPISIFVFQVNIHPDGVLLAIAANHTVMDATGMRGAIGKLANCCRRLGGKDVELSTSSADPDRGREMLMLQLPDNHFEQEFPEYRGSKNLFTQWTEMAKNTSHAHSSIQSRHFNIRAEDARELKDRSNEMLPRVLAPGDNSGCDGLPWVSSSDVVIALIWLSLNLAGIPQGNLESLGIFVLEWQ
;
A
#
# COMPACT_ATOMS: atom_id res chain seq x y z
N MET A 1 -10.97 21.66 -7.43
CA MET A 1 -12.15 22.02 -6.61
C MET A 1 -11.73 21.87 -5.15
N ILE A 2 -11.88 22.93 -4.34
CA ILE A 2 -11.66 22.84 -2.89
C ILE A 2 -12.93 22.20 -2.31
N PRO A 3 -12.84 21.15 -1.47
CA PRO A 3 -14.03 20.55 -0.87
C PRO A 3 -14.75 21.57 0.01
N ASP A 4 -16.07 21.70 -0.18
CA ASP A 4 -16.95 22.50 0.67
C ASP A 4 -17.14 21.76 2.01
N MET A 5 -16.66 22.37 3.10
CA MET A 5 -16.66 21.76 4.43
C MET A 5 -18.05 21.75 5.08
N GLU A 6 -19.01 22.49 4.52
CA GLU A 6 -20.42 22.43 4.94
C GLU A 6 -21.18 21.29 4.25
N GLN A 7 -20.58 20.64 3.25
CA GLN A 7 -21.18 19.52 2.54
C GLN A 7 -20.65 18.17 3.03
N PRO A 8 -21.50 17.12 3.04
CA PRO A 8 -21.05 15.78 3.33
C PRO A 8 -19.95 15.34 2.36
N ILE A 9 -18.79 14.95 2.91
CA ILE A 9 -17.71 14.40 2.11
C ILE A 9 -18.04 12.93 1.80
N SER A 10 -18.06 12.59 0.51
CA SER A 10 -18.33 11.21 0.08
C SER A 10 -17.23 10.25 0.56
N ILE A 11 -17.63 9.18 1.23
CA ILE A 11 -16.72 8.12 1.71
C ILE A 11 -16.37 7.17 0.56
N PHE A 12 -17.35 6.87 -0.30
CA PHE A 12 -17.18 6.04 -1.49
C PHE A 12 -17.77 6.72 -2.72
N VAL A 13 -17.07 6.57 -3.83
CA VAL A 13 -17.57 6.92 -5.16
C VAL A 13 -17.36 5.70 -6.06
N PHE A 14 -18.41 5.30 -6.76
CA PHE A 14 -18.39 4.19 -7.71
C PHE A 14 -18.60 4.73 -9.12
N GLN A 15 -17.83 4.22 -10.07
CA GLN A 15 -18.02 4.50 -11.48
C GLN A 15 -18.00 3.18 -12.25
N VAL A 16 -19.09 2.91 -12.96
CA VAL A 16 -19.24 1.72 -13.82
C VAL A 16 -19.11 2.17 -15.26
N ASN A 17 -18.08 1.69 -15.96
CA ASN A 17 -17.85 1.97 -17.37
C ASN A 17 -18.10 0.69 -18.17
N ILE A 18 -19.05 0.75 -19.10
CA ILE A 18 -19.42 -0.36 -19.95
C ILE A 18 -18.62 -0.24 -21.26
N HIS A 19 -17.90 -1.30 -21.60
CA HIS A 19 -17.13 -1.43 -22.83
C HIS A 19 -17.67 -2.58 -23.68
N PRO A 20 -17.41 -2.63 -25.00
CA PRO A 20 -17.90 -3.71 -25.87
C PRO A 20 -17.48 -5.12 -25.44
N ASP A 21 -16.33 -5.22 -24.76
CA ASP A 21 -15.64 -6.43 -24.32
C ASP A 21 -15.77 -6.69 -22.80
N GLY A 22 -16.42 -5.80 -22.05
CA GLY A 22 -16.58 -6.01 -20.61
C GLY A 22 -17.06 -4.79 -19.83
N VAL A 23 -16.91 -4.87 -18.50
CA VAL A 23 -17.31 -3.81 -17.57
C VAL A 23 -16.13 -3.47 -16.67
N LEU A 24 -15.76 -2.19 -16.62
CA LEU A 24 -14.76 -1.64 -15.71
C LEU A 24 -15.47 -0.97 -14.53
N LEU A 25 -15.27 -1.51 -13.33
CA LEU A 25 -15.72 -0.91 -12.07
C LEU A 25 -14.55 -0.16 -11.43
N ALA A 26 -14.65 1.16 -11.35
CA ALA A 26 -13.72 2.01 -10.63
C ALA A 26 -14.33 2.44 -9.29
N ILE A 27 -13.50 2.44 -8.24
CA ILE A 27 -13.91 2.76 -6.87
C ILE A 27 -12.90 3.74 -6.31
N ALA A 28 -13.39 4.87 -5.82
CA ALA A 28 -12.61 5.82 -5.03
C ALA A 28 -13.13 5.82 -3.60
N ALA A 29 -12.23 5.82 -2.63
CA ALA A 29 -12.55 5.84 -1.21
C ALA A 29 -11.80 6.98 -0.52
N ASN A 30 -12.43 7.58 0.49
CA ASN A 30 -11.76 8.56 1.33
C ASN A 30 -10.82 7.83 2.31
N HIS A 31 -9.51 8.00 2.10
CA HIS A 31 -8.47 7.34 2.89
C HIS A 31 -8.41 7.80 4.36
N THR A 32 -9.07 8.91 4.73
CA THR A 32 -9.18 9.32 6.15
C THR A 32 -10.13 8.42 6.94
N VAL A 33 -11.02 7.69 6.26
CA VAL A 33 -12.03 6.84 6.88
C VAL A 33 -11.60 5.38 6.91
N MET A 34 -10.85 4.93 5.90
CA MET A 34 -10.40 3.55 5.80
C MET A 34 -9.09 3.39 5.04
N ASP A 35 -8.34 2.38 5.45
CA ASP A 35 -7.19 1.89 4.72
C ASP A 35 -7.61 0.93 3.59
N ALA A 36 -6.62 0.42 2.85
CA ALA A 36 -6.86 -0.54 1.77
C ALA A 36 -7.52 -1.84 2.27
N THR A 37 -7.22 -2.27 3.50
CA THR A 37 -7.82 -3.46 4.13
C THR A 37 -9.31 -3.23 4.41
N GLY A 38 -9.66 -2.10 5.01
CA GLY A 38 -11.04 -1.68 5.25
C GLY A 38 -11.83 -1.55 3.95
N MET A 39 -11.23 -0.95 2.91
CA MET A 39 -11.82 -0.87 1.58
C MET A 39 -12.09 -2.26 0.98
N ARG A 40 -11.14 -3.21 1.07
CA ARG A 40 -11.32 -4.59 0.62
C ARG A 40 -12.51 -5.26 1.33
N GLY A 41 -12.62 -5.06 2.64
CA GLY A 41 -13.73 -5.58 3.44
C GLY A 41 -15.09 -5.02 3.00
N ALA A 42 -15.17 -3.71 2.79
CA ALA A 42 -16.38 -3.03 2.34
C ALA A 42 -16.82 -3.50 0.94
N ILE A 43 -15.88 -3.57 -0.01
CA ILE A 43 -16.15 -4.05 -1.38
C ILE A 43 -16.59 -5.52 -1.37
N GLY A 44 -15.97 -6.36 -0.54
CA GLY A 44 -16.35 -7.77 -0.39
C GLY A 44 -17.80 -7.93 0.09
N LYS A 45 -18.22 -7.11 1.06
CA LYS A 45 -19.61 -7.06 1.53
C LYS A 45 -20.56 -6.56 0.45
N LEU A 46 -20.21 -5.48 -0.26
CA LEU A 46 -20.99 -4.97 -1.38
C LEU A 46 -21.21 -6.04 -2.46
N ALA A 47 -20.16 -6.75 -2.85
CA ALA A 47 -20.24 -7.83 -3.83
C ALA A 47 -21.15 -8.98 -3.35
N ASN A 48 -21.13 -9.31 -2.06
CA ASN A 48 -22.03 -10.29 -1.47
C ASN A 48 -23.50 -9.85 -1.53
N CYS A 49 -23.78 -8.57 -1.26
CA CYS A 49 -25.11 -8.00 -1.40
C CYS A 49 -25.61 -8.11 -2.85
N CYS A 50 -24.78 -7.74 -3.83
CA CYS A 50 -25.13 -7.77 -5.24
C CYS A 50 -25.39 -9.19 -5.78
N ARG A 51 -24.73 -10.22 -5.23
CA ARG A 51 -24.92 -11.62 -5.66
C ARG A 51 -26.24 -12.24 -5.20
N ARG A 52 -26.89 -11.72 -4.16
CA ARG A 52 -28.12 -12.31 -3.62
C ARG A 52 -29.36 -11.71 -4.28
N LEU A 53 -29.82 -12.35 -5.36
CA LEU A 53 -30.98 -11.94 -6.18
C LEU A 53 -32.37 -12.17 -5.52
N GLY A 54 -32.46 -12.38 -4.20
CA GLY A 54 -33.68 -12.95 -3.58
C GLY A 54 -34.19 -12.30 -2.30
N GLY A 55 -33.76 -11.08 -1.93
CA GLY A 55 -34.31 -10.37 -0.78
C GLY A 55 -34.12 -11.05 0.59
N LYS A 56 -33.35 -12.13 0.68
CA LYS A 56 -32.91 -12.67 1.97
C LYS A 56 -31.94 -11.69 2.59
N ASP A 57 -32.22 -11.28 3.84
CA ASP A 57 -31.36 -10.42 4.62
C ASP A 57 -29.91 -10.87 4.46
N VAL A 58 -29.07 -9.94 4.01
CA VAL A 58 -27.64 -10.13 4.11
C VAL A 58 -27.39 -10.11 5.60
N GLU A 59 -26.97 -11.25 6.14
CA GLU A 59 -26.33 -11.28 7.44
C GLU A 59 -25.05 -10.45 7.26
N LEU A 60 -25.21 -9.15 7.45
CA LEU A 60 -24.15 -8.24 7.80
C LEU A 60 -23.77 -8.61 9.22
N SER A 61 -23.34 -9.87 9.43
CA SER A 61 -22.40 -10.18 10.48
C SER A 61 -21.15 -9.39 10.11
N THR A 62 -21.19 -8.09 10.39
CA THR A 62 -20.15 -7.52 11.18
C THR A 62 -19.98 -8.49 12.34
N SER A 63 -19.10 -9.47 12.18
CA SER A 63 -18.11 -9.64 13.23
C SER A 63 -17.45 -8.27 13.37
N SER A 64 -18.17 -7.38 14.06
CA SER A 64 -17.77 -6.06 14.49
C SER A 64 -16.75 -6.23 15.61
N ALA A 65 -16.69 -7.43 16.20
CA ALA A 65 -15.71 -7.80 17.20
C ALA A 65 -14.28 -7.47 16.77
N ASP A 66 -13.83 -7.76 15.54
CA ASP A 66 -12.44 -7.45 15.16
C ASP A 66 -12.15 -5.98 14.85
N PRO A 67 -12.92 -5.26 14.02
CA PRO A 67 -12.66 -3.84 13.78
C PRO A 67 -12.96 -2.97 15.01
N ASP A 68 -13.96 -3.30 15.82
CA ASP A 68 -14.26 -2.55 17.05
C ASP A 68 -13.27 -2.89 18.16
N ARG A 69 -12.83 -4.15 18.31
CA ARG A 69 -11.72 -4.48 19.21
C ARG A 69 -10.41 -3.87 18.73
N GLY A 70 -10.17 -3.78 17.42
CA GLY A 70 -9.03 -3.05 16.87
C GLY A 70 -9.07 -1.57 17.24
N ARG A 71 -10.24 -0.93 17.13
CA ARG A 71 -10.45 0.46 17.57
C ARG A 71 -10.28 0.63 19.09
N GLU A 72 -10.87 -0.27 19.87
CA GLU A 72 -10.74 -0.28 21.33
C GLU A 72 -9.30 -0.51 21.77
N MET A 73 -8.57 -1.45 21.13
CA MET A 73 -7.15 -1.67 21.39
C MET A 73 -6.31 -0.45 21.02
N LEU A 74 -6.58 0.20 19.89
CA LEU A 74 -5.91 1.46 19.54
C LEU A 74 -6.20 2.54 20.59
N MET A 75 -7.45 2.67 21.06
CA MET A 75 -7.77 3.65 22.10
C MET A 75 -7.18 3.33 23.49
N LEU A 76 -6.95 2.05 23.80
CA LEU A 76 -6.41 1.61 25.09
C LEU A 76 -4.87 1.56 25.14
N GLN A 77 -4.21 1.42 23.98
CA GLN A 77 -2.75 1.22 23.91
C GLN A 77 -1.96 2.44 23.44
N LEU A 78 -2.63 3.52 23.02
CA LEU A 78 -1.97 4.80 22.74
C LEU A 78 -1.91 5.60 24.05
N PRO A 79 -0.79 5.62 24.81
CA PRO A 79 -0.64 6.52 25.95
C PRO A 79 -0.95 7.96 25.54
N ASP A 80 -1.69 8.70 26.38
CA ASP A 80 -2.09 10.11 26.20
C ASP A 80 -0.93 11.06 25.82
N ASN A 81 0.32 10.63 26.02
CA ASN A 81 1.55 11.32 25.62
C ASN A 81 2.10 10.83 24.28
N HIS A 82 1.27 10.77 23.24
CA HIS A 82 1.78 10.73 21.88
C HIS A 82 2.31 12.12 21.50
N PHE A 83 3.53 12.40 21.94
CA PHE A 83 4.44 12.99 20.98
C PHE A 83 4.56 11.93 19.90
N GLU A 84 3.87 12.12 18.77
CA GLU A 84 4.40 11.59 17.52
C GLU A 84 5.90 11.81 17.61
N GLN A 85 6.70 10.75 17.56
CA GLN A 85 8.11 10.93 17.26
C GLN A 85 8.09 11.54 15.86
N GLU A 86 7.96 12.88 15.80
CA GLU A 86 7.94 13.67 14.58
C GLU A 86 9.34 13.52 14.03
N PHE A 87 9.55 12.41 13.33
CA PHE A 87 10.61 12.32 12.37
C PHE A 87 10.43 13.54 11.45
N PRO A 88 11.42 14.45 11.37
CA PRO A 88 11.29 15.67 10.58
C PRO A 88 10.84 15.40 9.13
N GLU A 89 11.16 14.22 8.61
CA GLU A 89 10.82 13.71 7.29
C GLU A 89 9.33 13.35 7.13
N TYR A 90 8.61 13.12 8.23
CA TYR A 90 7.21 12.66 8.26
C TYR A 90 6.26 13.67 8.92
N ARG A 91 6.69 14.92 9.12
CA ARG A 91 5.82 15.97 9.67
C ARG A 91 4.55 16.09 8.84
N GLY A 92 3.42 15.74 9.44
CA GLY A 92 2.11 16.06 8.91
C GLY A 92 2.03 17.55 8.64
N SER A 93 1.76 17.92 7.39
CA SER A 93 1.57 19.33 7.05
C SER A 93 0.43 19.90 7.89
N LYS A 94 0.75 20.84 8.78
CA LYS A 94 -0.23 21.45 9.70
C LYS A 94 -1.34 22.21 8.98
N ASN A 95 -1.21 22.40 7.67
CA ASN A 95 -2.19 23.11 6.86
C ASN A 95 -2.39 22.42 5.50
N LEU A 96 -2.91 21.20 5.54
CA LEU A 96 -3.32 20.42 4.36
C LEU A 96 -4.30 21.21 3.47
N PHE A 97 -5.09 22.12 4.04
CA PHE A 97 -6.07 22.92 3.32
C PHE A 97 -5.41 23.98 2.43
N THR A 98 -4.44 24.74 2.94
CA THR A 98 -3.69 25.70 2.10
C THR A 98 -2.88 24.99 1.02
N GLN A 99 -2.35 23.81 1.32
CA GLN A 99 -1.59 23.00 0.37
C GLN A 99 -2.47 22.22 -0.60
N TRP A 100 -3.78 22.05 -0.35
CA TRP A 100 -4.68 21.32 -1.25
C TRP A 100 -4.69 21.92 -2.65
N THR A 101 -4.69 23.26 -2.75
CA THR A 101 -4.72 23.94 -4.05
C THR A 101 -3.41 23.72 -4.82
N GLU A 102 -2.27 23.69 -4.13
CA GLU A 102 -0.96 23.40 -4.72
C GLU A 102 -0.82 21.91 -5.06
N MET A 103 -1.25 21.01 -4.18
CA MET A 103 -1.30 19.57 -4.44
C MET A 103 -2.20 19.27 -5.63
N ALA A 104 -3.40 19.84 -5.72
CA ALA A 104 -4.30 19.65 -6.84
C ALA A 104 -3.70 20.14 -8.17
N LYS A 105 -2.98 21.27 -8.16
CA LYS A 105 -2.23 21.76 -9.32
C LYS A 105 -1.09 20.81 -9.69
N ASN A 106 -0.31 20.36 -8.71
CA ASN A 106 0.80 19.43 -8.94
C ASN A 106 0.32 18.08 -9.44
N THR A 107 -0.79 17.56 -8.93
CA THR A 107 -1.43 16.34 -9.43
C THR A 107 -1.83 16.52 -10.90
N SER A 108 -2.43 17.64 -11.27
CA SER A 108 -2.81 17.92 -12.67
C SER A 108 -1.60 17.98 -13.62
N HIS A 109 -0.46 18.53 -13.17
CA HIS A 109 0.78 18.55 -13.94
C HIS A 109 1.46 17.17 -13.98
N ALA A 110 1.48 16.45 -12.87
CA ALA A 110 2.06 15.12 -12.75
C ALA A 110 1.37 14.09 -13.67
N HIS A 111 0.05 14.23 -13.87
CA HIS A 111 -0.68 13.40 -14.84
C HIS A 111 -0.14 13.49 -16.28
N SER A 112 0.57 14.57 -16.64
CA SER A 112 1.13 14.74 -17.99
C SER A 112 2.55 14.20 -18.15
N SER A 113 3.30 14.00 -17.06
CA SER A 113 4.72 13.60 -17.09
C SER A 113 4.98 12.22 -16.48
N ILE A 114 4.10 11.72 -15.61
CA ILE A 114 4.23 10.41 -14.97
C ILE A 114 3.60 9.35 -15.86
N GLN A 115 4.44 8.44 -16.39
CA GLN A 115 3.96 7.23 -17.04
C GLN A 115 3.77 6.13 -15.99
N SER A 116 2.53 5.67 -15.83
CA SER A 116 2.26 4.46 -15.05
C SER A 116 2.53 3.23 -15.91
N ARG A 117 3.41 2.35 -15.44
CA ARG A 117 3.68 1.04 -16.06
C ARG A 117 3.45 -0.07 -15.05
N HIS A 118 2.95 -1.19 -15.53
CA HIS A 118 2.74 -2.39 -14.72
C HIS A 118 3.90 -3.35 -14.95
N PHE A 119 4.48 -3.85 -13.87
CA PHE A 119 5.51 -4.88 -13.90
C PHE A 119 4.95 -6.12 -13.23
N ASN A 120 5.06 -7.26 -13.91
CA ASN A 120 4.61 -8.54 -13.39
C ASN A 120 5.83 -9.32 -12.90
N ILE A 121 5.85 -9.64 -11.61
CA ILE A 121 6.83 -10.55 -11.02
C ILE A 121 6.14 -11.89 -10.85
N ARG A 122 6.71 -12.97 -11.42
CA ARG A 122 6.12 -14.30 -11.27
C ARG A 122 6.22 -14.77 -9.83
N ALA A 123 5.24 -15.53 -9.37
CA ALA A 123 5.20 -16.03 -8.00
C ALA A 123 6.36 -16.99 -7.71
N GLU A 124 6.85 -17.69 -8.72
CA GLU A 124 8.02 -18.57 -8.66
C GLU A 124 9.28 -17.75 -8.39
N ASP A 125 9.49 -16.65 -9.13
CA ASP A 125 10.68 -15.80 -8.99
C ASP A 125 10.70 -15.12 -7.61
N ALA A 126 9.56 -14.57 -7.16
CA ALA A 126 9.45 -13.94 -5.84
C ALA A 126 9.68 -14.94 -4.69
N ARG A 127 9.29 -16.20 -4.88
CA ARG A 127 9.51 -17.27 -3.91
C ARG A 127 10.95 -17.72 -3.90
N GLU A 128 11.56 -17.93 -5.07
CA GLU A 128 12.97 -18.29 -5.18
C GLU A 128 13.86 -17.22 -4.52
N LEU A 129 13.61 -15.93 -4.82
CA LEU A 129 14.32 -14.84 -4.18
C LEU A 129 14.14 -14.85 -2.65
N LYS A 130 12.91 -15.05 -2.16
CA LYS A 130 12.64 -15.17 -0.72
C LYS A 130 13.39 -16.34 -0.09
N ASP A 131 13.40 -17.50 -0.73
CA ASP A 131 14.06 -18.69 -0.21
C ASP A 131 15.57 -18.49 -0.17
N ARG A 132 16.16 -17.87 -1.20
CA ARG A 132 17.58 -17.49 -1.23
C ARG A 132 17.95 -16.44 -0.19
N SER A 133 17.12 -15.40 -0.02
CA SER A 133 17.34 -14.39 1.01
C SER A 133 17.35 -15.03 2.40
N ASN A 134 16.36 -15.87 2.71
CA ASN A 134 16.30 -16.56 4.00
C ASN A 134 17.45 -17.57 4.22
N GLU A 135 17.98 -18.19 3.16
CA GLU A 135 19.19 -19.03 3.25
C GLU A 135 20.43 -18.19 3.62
N MET A 136 20.52 -16.97 3.11
CA MET A 136 21.67 -16.08 3.30
C MET A 136 21.62 -15.25 4.58
N LEU A 137 20.44 -14.87 5.05
CA LEU A 137 20.25 -13.96 6.19
C LEU A 137 21.06 -14.35 7.44
N PRO A 138 21.09 -15.63 7.88
CA PRO A 138 21.88 -16.03 9.04
C PRO A 138 23.39 -15.85 8.89
N ARG A 139 23.90 -15.76 7.65
CA ARG A 139 25.33 -15.56 7.36
C ARG A 139 25.72 -14.09 7.28
N VAL A 140 24.77 -13.23 6.93
CA VAL A 140 25.00 -11.81 6.71
C VAL A 140 24.78 -11.01 8.00
N LEU A 141 23.87 -11.45 8.86
CA LEU A 141 23.59 -10.82 10.14
C LEU A 141 24.55 -11.32 11.22
N ALA A 142 25.06 -10.40 12.04
CA ALA A 142 25.93 -10.74 13.15
C ALA A 142 25.21 -11.65 14.16
N PRO A 143 25.90 -12.60 14.81
CA PRO A 143 25.28 -13.45 15.84
C PRO A 143 24.72 -12.58 16.97
N GLY A 144 23.38 -12.55 17.10
CA GLY A 144 22.65 -11.78 18.10
C GLY A 144 21.48 -10.95 17.57
N ASP A 145 21.34 -10.78 16.25
CA ASP A 145 20.24 -10.03 15.65
C ASP A 145 18.99 -10.93 15.45
N ASN A 146 18.26 -11.17 16.54
CA ASN A 146 17.16 -12.13 16.63
C ASN A 146 15.80 -11.53 16.22
N SER A 147 15.75 -10.83 15.08
CA SER A 147 14.57 -10.06 14.65
C SER A 147 13.44 -10.87 13.99
N GLY A 148 13.54 -12.20 13.91
CA GLY A 148 12.53 -13.04 13.24
C GLY A 148 11.78 -14.03 14.13
N CYS A 149 10.85 -14.76 13.52
CA CYS A 149 10.05 -15.81 14.16
C CYS A 149 10.98 -16.95 14.61
N ASP A 150 10.85 -17.40 15.86
CA ASP A 150 11.74 -18.38 16.51
C ASP A 150 13.19 -17.91 16.77
N GLY A 151 13.46 -16.59 16.66
CA GLY A 151 14.76 -16.00 16.97
C GLY A 151 15.82 -16.12 15.86
N LEU A 152 15.43 -16.62 14.68
CA LEU A 152 16.24 -16.59 13.47
C LEU A 152 15.78 -15.46 12.54
N PRO A 153 16.68 -14.73 11.88
CA PRO A 153 16.30 -13.69 10.94
C PRO A 153 15.52 -14.28 9.75
N TRP A 154 14.38 -13.67 9.43
CA TRP A 154 13.47 -14.15 8.38
C TRP A 154 12.82 -12.98 7.64
N VAL A 155 12.60 -13.15 6.34
CA VAL A 155 11.91 -12.18 5.47
C VAL A 155 10.79 -12.84 4.66
N SER A 156 9.74 -12.07 4.41
CA SER A 156 8.59 -12.46 3.58
C SER A 156 8.84 -12.19 2.09
N SER A 157 7.99 -12.74 1.22
CA SER A 157 8.02 -12.41 -0.22
C SER A 157 7.81 -10.92 -0.49
N SER A 158 6.97 -10.25 0.31
CA SER A 158 6.76 -8.80 0.18
C SER A 158 8.02 -8.02 0.48
N ASP A 159 8.75 -8.38 1.53
CA ASP A 159 10.00 -7.71 1.92
C ASP A 159 11.04 -7.80 0.80
N VAL A 160 11.17 -8.99 0.20
CA VAL A 160 12.11 -9.23 -0.89
C VAL A 160 11.73 -8.48 -2.16
N VAL A 161 10.45 -8.44 -2.52
CA VAL A 161 9.97 -7.65 -3.68
C VAL A 161 10.18 -6.15 -3.45
N ILE A 162 9.88 -5.65 -2.25
CA ILE A 162 10.10 -4.24 -1.89
C ILE A 162 11.59 -3.91 -1.95
N ALA A 163 12.45 -4.77 -1.40
CA ALA A 163 13.90 -4.60 -1.46
C ALA A 163 14.42 -4.60 -2.90
N LEU A 164 13.89 -5.47 -3.77
CA LEU A 164 14.24 -5.49 -5.20
C LEU A 164 13.84 -4.20 -5.90
N ILE A 165 12.62 -3.70 -5.66
CA ILE A 165 12.15 -2.41 -6.21
C ILE A 165 13.06 -1.29 -5.72
N TRP A 166 13.35 -1.25 -4.42
CA TRP A 166 14.24 -0.25 -3.82
C TRP A 166 15.63 -0.28 -4.46
N LEU A 167 16.25 -1.46 -4.58
CA LEU A 167 17.55 -1.61 -5.22
C LEU A 167 17.51 -1.12 -6.67
N SER A 168 16.47 -1.50 -7.42
CA SER A 168 16.31 -1.10 -8.82
C SER A 168 16.19 0.41 -8.98
N LEU A 169 15.45 1.08 -8.08
CA LEU A 169 15.32 2.53 -8.07
C LEU A 169 16.66 3.23 -7.77
N ASN A 170 17.43 2.70 -6.82
CA ASN A 170 18.75 3.24 -6.51
C ASN A 170 19.73 3.05 -7.67
N LEU A 171 19.68 1.90 -8.35
CA LEU A 171 20.53 1.63 -9.51
C LEU A 171 20.16 2.49 -10.72
N ALA A 172 18.87 2.74 -10.96
CA ALA A 172 18.41 3.62 -12.03
C ALA A 172 18.88 5.08 -11.85
N GLY A 173 19.19 5.48 -10.61
CA GLY A 173 19.76 6.79 -10.29
C GLY A 173 21.28 6.90 -10.53
N ILE A 174 21.98 5.79 -10.81
CA ILE A 174 23.44 5.78 -11.02
C ILE A 174 23.74 5.92 -12.52
N PRO A 175 24.56 6.91 -12.94
CA PRO A 175 24.98 7.04 -14.33
C PRO A 175 25.77 5.80 -14.79
N GLN A 176 25.44 5.29 -15.98
CA GLN A 176 25.86 3.99 -16.53
C GLN A 176 27.37 3.68 -16.46
N GLY A 177 28.24 4.70 -16.44
CA GLY A 177 29.70 4.52 -16.34
C GLY A 177 30.23 3.93 -15.02
N ASN A 178 29.39 3.83 -13.98
CA ASN A 178 29.78 3.31 -12.66
C ASN A 178 29.18 1.93 -12.32
N LEU A 179 28.32 1.35 -13.16
CA LEU A 179 27.68 0.06 -12.86
C LEU A 179 28.61 -1.15 -13.09
N GLU A 180 29.56 -1.05 -14.01
CA GLU A 180 30.51 -2.14 -14.31
C GLU A 180 31.53 -2.39 -13.19
N SER A 181 31.87 -1.37 -12.38
CA SER A 181 32.82 -1.53 -11.25
C SER A 181 32.19 -2.18 -10.01
N LEU A 182 30.86 -2.26 -9.96
CA LEU A 182 30.10 -2.82 -8.84
C LEU A 182 29.68 -4.29 -9.05
N GLY A 183 29.96 -4.88 -10.21
CA GLY A 183 29.63 -6.28 -10.49
C GLY A 183 28.11 -6.58 -10.52
N ILE A 184 27.29 -5.57 -10.81
CA ILE A 184 25.83 -5.70 -10.82
C ILE A 184 25.37 -5.90 -12.26
N PHE A 185 24.94 -7.13 -12.58
CA PHE A 185 24.30 -7.45 -13.85
C PHE A 185 22.90 -6.85 -13.88
N VAL A 186 22.69 -5.90 -14.78
CA VAL A 186 21.34 -5.44 -15.16
C VAL A 186 20.62 -6.64 -15.77
N LEU A 187 19.58 -7.12 -15.09
CA LEU A 187 18.64 -8.05 -15.71
C LEU A 187 17.89 -7.28 -16.81
N GLU A 188 18.36 -7.42 -18.05
CA GLU A 188 17.59 -7.03 -19.22
C GLU A 188 16.37 -7.93 -19.31
N TRP A 189 15.19 -7.36 -19.08
CA TRP A 189 13.92 -8.02 -19.34
C TRP A 189 13.47 -7.61 -20.76
N GLN A 190 13.58 -8.55 -21.71
CA GLN A 190 12.99 -8.46 -23.06
C GLN A 190 11.49 -8.76 -23.01
#